data_AF-A0A0F9I622-F1
#
_entry.id   AF-A0A0F9I622-F1
#
_cell.length_a   1.000
_cell.length_b   1.000
_cell.length_c   1.000
_cell.angle_alpha   90.00
_cell.angle_beta   90.00
_cell.angle_gamma   90.00
#
_symmetry.space_group_name_H-M   'P 1'
#
loop_
_entity.id
_entity.type
_entity.pdbx_description
1 polymer ?
#
loop_
_entity_poly.entity_id
_entity_poly.type
_entity_poly.pdbx_seq_one_letter_code
_entity_poly.pdbx_strand_id
1 'polypeptide(L)' 'TISGAGPSVIAFTKKSSNLKKICSSMAKGFSKAKTDCKTIICKPSNGARVIKK' A
#
# COMPACT_ATOMS: atom_id res chain seq x y z
N THR A 1 6.26 3.79 -7.21
CA THR A 1 7.60 3.17 -7.04
C THR A 1 7.42 1.70 -6.72
N ILE A 2 8.28 0.81 -7.24
CA ILE A 2 8.26 -0.60 -6.81
C ILE A 2 8.77 -0.71 -5.37
N SER A 3 8.22 -1.64 -4.59
CA SER A 3 8.65 -1.91 -3.21
C SER A 3 9.48 -3.19 -3.19
N GLY A 4 10.72 -3.12 -2.70
CA GLY A 4 11.67 -4.23 -2.74
C GLY A 4 11.95 -4.69 -4.18
N ALA A 5 11.90 -6.00 -4.41
CA ALA A 5 12.03 -6.60 -5.74
C ALA A 5 10.70 -6.64 -6.54
N GLY A 6 9.61 -6.10 -5.99
CA GLY A 6 8.26 -6.28 -6.53
C GLY A 6 7.65 -7.65 -6.14
N PRO A 7 6.38 -7.91 -6.53
CA PRO A 7 5.50 -7.13 -7.41
C PRO A 7 4.79 -5.95 -6.72
N SER A 8 5.01 -5.73 -5.43
CA SER A 8 4.37 -4.67 -4.66
C SER A 8 4.79 -3.26 -5.11
N VAL A 9 3.88 -2.29 -4.98
CA VAL A 9 4.14 -0.87 -5.25
C VAL A 9 3.89 -0.04 -3.99
N ILE A 10 4.66 1.03 -3.85
CA ILE A 10 4.56 1.99 -2.74
C ILE A 10 4.38 3.41 -3.27
N ALA A 11 3.62 4.19 -2.51
CA ALA A 11 3.46 5.64 -2.66
C ALA A 11 3.63 6.32 -1.29
N PHE A 12 4.41 7.39 -1.26
CA PHE A 12 4.52 8.27 -0.09
C PHE A 12 3.47 9.39 -0.21
N THR A 13 2.78 9.68 0.88
CA THR A 13 1.67 10.64 0.91
C THR A 13 1.83 11.62 2.07
N LYS A 14 1.28 12.82 1.93
CA LYS A 14 1.17 13.77 3.04
C LYS A 14 0.00 13.38 3.96
N LYS A 15 0.01 13.82 5.22
CA LYS A 15 -1.10 13.62 6.16
C LYS A 15 -2.43 14.21 5.64
N SER A 16 -2.36 15.28 4.85
CA SER A 16 -3.52 15.94 4.23
C SER A 16 -4.04 15.25 2.97
N SER A 17 -3.35 14.23 2.46
CA SER A 17 -3.77 13.52 1.26
C SER A 17 -4.97 12.60 1.53
N ASN A 18 -5.88 12.48 0.55
CA ASN A 18 -6.99 11.54 0.63
C ASN A 18 -6.51 10.11 0.29
N LEU A 19 -6.12 9.36 1.33
CA LEU A 19 -5.54 8.02 1.20
C LEU A 19 -6.50 7.01 0.54
N LYS A 20 -7.80 7.12 0.80
CA LYS A 20 -8.81 6.24 0.18
C LYS A 20 -8.85 6.42 -1.33
N LYS A 21 -8.86 7.67 -1.81
CA LYS A 21 -8.83 7.99 -3.25
C LYS A 21 -7.58 7.42 -3.94
N ILE A 22 -6.44 7.51 -3.27
CA ILE A 22 -5.18 6.95 -3.79
C ILE A 22 -5.27 5.42 -3.89
N CYS A 23 -5.73 4.74 -2.84
CA CYS A 23 -5.92 3.29 -2.86
C CYS A 23 -6.89 2.85 -3.97
N SER A 24 -8.06 3.50 -4.09
CA SER A 24 -9.03 3.18 -5.14
C SER A 24 -8.47 3.43 -6.55
N SER A 25 -7.65 4.47 -6.73
CA SER A 25 -7.01 4.76 -8.02
C SER A 25 -5.98 3.68 -8.39
N MET A 26 -5.17 3.22 -7.42
CA MET A 26 -4.22 2.12 -7.63
C MET A 26 -4.95 0.82 -7.99
N ALA A 27 -5.98 0.46 -7.23
CA ALA A 27 -6.79 -0.74 -7.49
C ALA A 27 -7.45 -0.70 -8.88
N LYS A 28 -8.02 0.45 -9.26
CA LYS A 28 -8.59 0.64 -10.60
C LYS A 28 -7.53 0.53 -11.70
N GLY A 29 -6.32 1.01 -11.47
CA GLY A 29 -5.20 0.89 -12.41
C GLY A 29 -4.84 -0.57 -12.70
N PHE A 30 -4.67 -1.39 -11.66
CA PHE A 30 -4.35 -2.80 -11.82
C PHE A 30 -5.51 -3.62 -12.39
N SER A 31 -6.74 -3.33 -11.96
CA SER A 31 -7.94 -4.00 -12.50
C SER A 31 -8.11 -3.79 -14.01
N LYS A 32 -7.74 -2.62 -14.55
CA LYS A 32 -7.72 -2.38 -16.02
C LYS A 32 -6.75 -3.30 -16.76
N ALA A 33 -5.68 -3.73 -16.10
CA ALA A 33 -4.74 -4.71 -16.64
C ALA A 33 -5.15 -6.16 -16.36
N LYS A 34 -6.38 -6.39 -15.88
CA LYS A 34 -6.92 -7.69 -15.45
C LYS A 34 -6.12 -8.32 -14.30
N THR A 35 -5.55 -7.48 -13.44
CA THR A 35 -4.78 -7.91 -12.27
C THR A 35 -5.45 -7.42 -11.00
N ASP A 36 -5.79 -8.35 -10.11
CA ASP A 36 -6.29 -8.01 -8.77
C ASP A 36 -5.14 -7.51 -7.89
N CYS A 37 -5.46 -6.57 -6.99
CA CYS A 37 -4.47 -6.07 -6.04
C CYS A 37 -5.10 -5.78 -4.69
N LYS A 38 -4.30 -5.91 -3.62
CA LYS A 38 -4.66 -5.53 -2.26
C LYS A 38 -3.93 -4.24 -1.89
N THR A 39 -4.66 -3.23 -1.43
CA THR A 39 -4.09 -1.98 -0.94
C THR A 39 -3.95 -1.99 0.57
N ILE A 40 -2.80 -1.59 1.09
CA ILE A 40 -2.52 -1.48 2.53
C ILE A 40 -2.06 -0.05 2.82
N ILE A 41 -2.64 0.57 3.85
CA ILE A 41 -2.20 1.86 4.37
C ILE A 41 -1.46 1.61 5.68
N CYS A 42 -0.20 2.03 5.76
CA CYS A 42 0.62 1.86 6.95
C CYS A 42 1.41 3.12 7.30
N LYS A 43 1.88 3.17 8.54
CA LYS A 43 2.90 4.10 9.03
C LYS A 43 4.17 3.30 9.36
N PRO A 44 5.34 3.94 9.52
CA PRO A 44 6.53 3.26 10.05
C PRO A 44 6.19 2.45 11.31
N SER A 45 6.70 1.22 11.40
CA SER A 45 6.44 0.31 12.52
C SER A 45 7.53 0.41 13.59
N ASN A 46 7.26 -0.17 14.77
CA ASN A 46 8.22 -0.21 15.90
C ASN A 46 9.22 -1.39 15.82
N GLY A 47 9.29 -2.10 14.70
CA GLY A 47 10.11 -3.31 14.56
C GLY A 47 9.52 -4.55 15.26
N ALA A 48 10.35 -5.60 15.41
CA ALA A 48 9.93 -6.88 15.96
C ALA A 48 9.59 -6.79 17.46
N ARG A 49 8.49 -7.43 17.88
CA ARG A 49 8.04 -7.51 19.29
C ARG A 49 7.39 -8.85 19.58
N VAL A 50 7.47 -9.28 20.85
CA VAL A 50 6.72 -10.44 21.35
C VAL A 50 5.25 -10.05 21.48
N ILE A 51 4.40 -10.72 20.72
CA ILE A 51 2.95 -10.73 20.90
C ILE A 51 2.63 -11.86 21.89
N LYS A 52 1.77 -11.59 22.89
CA LYS A 52 1.43 -12.54 23.98
C LYS A 52 1.16 -13.94 23.41
N LYS A 53 1.71 -14.97 24.07
CA LYS A 53 1.42 -16.38 23.80
C LYS A 53 -0.03 -16.70 24.10
#